data_AF-A0A7C7K2F4-F1
#
_entry.id   AF-A0A7C7K2F4-F1
#
_cell.length_a   1.000
_cell.length_b   1.000
_cell.length_c   1.000
_cell.angle_alpha   90.00
_cell.angle_beta   90.00
_cell.angle_gamma   90.00
#
_symmetry.space_group_name_H-M   'P 1'
#
loop_
_entity.id
_entity.type
_entity.pdbx_description
1 polymer ?
#
loop_
_entity_poly.entity_id
_entity_poly.type
_entity_poly.pdbx_seq_one_letter_code
_entity_poly.pdbx_strand_id
1 'polypeptide(L)'
;MMITCFGCEVSILTIIQSLIGFFIAAALAQSGLDKITDRKGNMDWLMGHFSKTFLSSSVPIMLTVVTLLELAGGLLCGIGALMVLFGECSLWLMYGLTISGVNFLMLFFGQRIAKDYEGAAVLVGYFILVILGLLTFTI
;
A
#
# COMPACT_ATOMS: atom_id res chain seq x y z
N MET A 1 -23.19 -11.17 9.93
CA MET A 1 -24.34 -11.31 9.00
C MET A 1 -23.80 -11.81 7.67
N MET A 2 -24.36 -12.91 7.17
CA MET A 2 -24.03 -13.47 5.85
C MET A 2 -24.94 -12.81 4.80
N ILE A 3 -24.39 -12.48 3.64
CA ILE A 3 -25.09 -11.87 2.50
C ILE A 3 -24.86 -12.76 1.29
N THR A 4 -25.93 -13.08 0.57
CA THR A 4 -25.81 -13.84 -0.68
C THR A 4 -25.42 -12.90 -1.82
N CYS A 5 -24.21 -13.05 -2.35
CA CYS A 5 -23.71 -12.31 -3.51
C CYS A 5 -23.25 -13.31 -4.58
N PHE A 6 -23.75 -13.17 -5.82
CA PHE A 6 -23.38 -14.05 -6.94
C PHE A 6 -23.51 -15.56 -6.66
N GLY A 7 -24.46 -15.96 -5.81
CA GLY A 7 -24.66 -17.36 -5.42
C GLY A 7 -23.69 -17.89 -4.37
N CYS A 8 -22.81 -17.05 -3.81
CA CYS A 8 -21.94 -17.36 -2.69
C CYS A 8 -22.43 -16.65 -1.41
N GLU A 9 -22.34 -17.33 -0.27
CA GLU A 9 -22.58 -16.69 1.03
C GLU A 9 -21.31 -15.97 1.48
N VAL A 10 -21.35 -14.64 1.50
CA VAL A 10 -20.22 -13.79 1.85
C VAL A 10 -20.50 -13.05 3.14
N SER A 11 -19.55 -13.04 4.06
CA SER A 11 -19.67 -12.26 5.30
C SER A 11 -19.38 -10.77 5.04
N ILE A 12 -19.97 -9.87 5.83
CA ILE A 12 -19.61 -8.44 5.79
C ILE A 12 -18.10 -8.23 5.98
N LEU A 13 -17.47 -9.04 6.84
CA LEU A 13 -16.04 -8.96 7.11
C LEU A 13 -15.21 -9.22 5.84
N THR A 14 -15.59 -10.26 5.09
CA THR A 14 -14.99 -10.61 3.80
C THR A 14 -15.11 -9.46 2.80
N ILE A 15 -16.29 -8.83 2.71
CA ILE A 15 -16.51 -7.68 1.82
C ILE A 15 -15.59 -6.52 2.22
N ILE A 16 -15.51 -6.18 3.51
CA ILE A 16 -14.65 -5.11 4.02
C ILE A 16 -13.18 -5.40 3.71
N GLN A 17 -12.72 -6.62 4.02
CA GLN A 17 -11.35 -7.07 3.77
C GLN A 17 -10.97 -6.91 2.29
N SER A 18 -11.82 -7.40 1.40
CA SER A 18 -11.56 -7.36 -0.04
C SER A 18 -11.63 -5.94 -0.61
N LEU A 19 -12.55 -5.10 -0.15
CA LEU A 19 -12.60 -3.68 -0.57
C LEU A 19 -11.36 -2.91 -0.14
N ILE A 20 -10.91 -3.09 1.11
CA ILE A 20 -9.66 -2.49 1.58
C ILE A 20 -8.48 -3.01 0.76
N GLY A 21 -8.39 -4.34 0.58
CA GLY A 21 -7.34 -4.97 -0.21
C GLY A 21 -7.27 -4.43 -1.64
N PHE A 22 -8.39 -4.34 -2.35
CA PHE A 22 -8.42 -3.78 -3.71
C PHE A 22 -8.07 -2.30 -3.75
N PHE A 23 -8.51 -1.51 -2.77
CA PHE A 23 -8.16 -0.09 -2.70
C PHE A 23 -6.65 0.10 -2.52
N ILE A 24 -6.04 -0.62 -1.58
CA ILE A 24 -4.60 -0.59 -1.35
C ILE A 24 -3.83 -1.15 -2.55
N ALA A 25 -4.34 -2.21 -3.18
CA ALA A 25 -3.76 -2.77 -4.40
C ALA A 25 -3.75 -1.75 -5.54
N ALA A 26 -4.86 -1.08 -5.81
CA ALA A 26 -4.95 -0.07 -6.86
C ALA A 26 -3.97 1.08 -6.61
N ALA A 27 -3.92 1.62 -5.39
CA ALA A 27 -3.04 2.72 -5.04
C ALA A 27 -1.55 2.33 -5.17
N LEU A 28 -1.14 1.20 -4.61
CA LEU A 28 0.28 0.80 -4.61
C LEU A 28 0.73 0.21 -5.94
N ALA A 29 -0.10 -0.57 -6.63
CA ALA A 29 0.27 -1.11 -7.94
C ALA A 29 0.41 0.01 -8.97
N GLN A 30 -0.50 0.98 -9.00
CA GLN A 30 -0.37 2.15 -9.88
C GLN A 30 0.89 2.95 -9.52
N SER A 31 1.09 3.28 -8.24
CA SER A 31 2.26 4.02 -7.76
C SER A 31 3.60 3.32 -8.07
N GLY A 32 3.65 1.99 -7.92
CA GLY A 32 4.85 1.20 -8.20
C GLY A 32 5.10 1.02 -9.70
N LEU A 33 4.06 0.81 -10.51
CA LEU A 33 4.19 0.72 -11.97
C LEU A 33 4.65 2.04 -12.57
N ASP A 34 4.11 3.17 -12.11
CA ASP A 34 4.53 4.50 -12.52
C ASP A 34 6.03 4.72 -12.30
N LYS A 35 6.55 4.31 -11.13
CA LYS A 35 7.99 4.38 -10.82
C LYS A 35 8.86 3.50 -11.71
N ILE A 36 8.30 2.53 -12.42
CA ILE A 36 9.04 1.72 -13.40
C ILE A 36 8.93 2.36 -14.78
N THR A 37 7.73 2.75 -15.20
CA THR A 37 7.46 3.27 -16.53
C THR A 37 8.01 4.69 -16.73
N ASP A 38 7.88 5.55 -15.72
CA ASP A 38 8.49 6.88 -15.65
C ASP A 38 9.50 6.96 -14.50
N ARG A 39 10.48 6.06 -14.54
CA ARG A 39 11.55 6.02 -13.55
C ARG A 39 12.35 7.33 -13.48
N LYS A 40 12.59 7.94 -14.65
CA LYS A 40 13.41 9.16 -14.75
C LYS A 40 12.68 10.36 -14.16
N GLY A 41 11.42 10.59 -14.51
CA GLY A 41 10.62 11.67 -13.94
C GLY A 41 10.51 11.57 -12.43
N ASN A 42 10.23 10.35 -11.93
CA ASN A 42 10.21 10.08 -10.48
C ASN A 42 11.57 10.36 -9.81
N MET A 43 12.68 9.96 -10.42
CA MET A 43 14.02 10.24 -9.89
C MET A 43 14.30 11.74 -9.82
N ASP A 44 14.05 12.47 -10.91
CA ASP A 44 14.32 13.90 -11.00
C ASP A 44 13.49 14.68 -9.98
N TRP A 45 12.21 14.33 -9.81
CA TRP A 45 11.34 14.91 -8.78
C TRP A 45 11.87 14.64 -7.36
N LEU A 46 12.20 13.38 -7.04
CA LEU A 46 12.69 13.00 -5.71
C LEU A 46 14.05 13.63 -5.37
N MET A 47 14.95 13.73 -6.34
CA MET A 47 16.26 14.38 -6.15
C MET A 47 16.07 15.86 -5.78
N GLY A 48 15.11 16.55 -6.41
CA GLY A 48 14.72 17.91 -6.04
C GLY A 48 14.11 17.98 -4.64
N HIS A 49 13.12 17.11 -4.37
CA HIS A 49 12.37 17.04 -3.11
C HIS A 49 13.30 16.83 -1.89
N PHE A 50 14.25 15.92 -2.01
CA PHE A 50 15.18 15.56 -0.93
C PHE A 50 16.49 16.35 -0.94
N SER A 51 16.69 17.29 -1.86
CA SER A 51 17.97 18.00 -2.10
C SER A 51 18.58 18.66 -0.85
N LYS A 52 17.74 19.14 0.08
CA LYS A 52 18.17 19.80 1.33
C LYS A 52 18.21 18.86 2.54
N THR A 53 18.13 17.56 2.31
CA THR A 53 18.09 16.54 3.36
C THR A 53 19.33 15.66 3.31
N PHE A 54 19.61 14.95 4.40
CA PHE A 54 20.67 13.93 4.44
C PHE A 54 20.35 12.70 3.57
N LEU A 55 19.11 12.56 3.09
CA LEU A 55 18.67 11.46 2.23
C LEU A 55 18.97 11.70 0.75
N SER A 56 19.45 12.89 0.36
CA SER A 56 19.68 13.28 -1.04
C SER A 56 20.53 12.29 -1.83
N SER A 57 21.59 11.73 -1.22
CA SER A 57 22.45 10.72 -1.85
C SER A 57 21.82 9.33 -1.93
N SER A 58 20.79 9.07 -1.12
CA SER A 58 20.12 7.77 -1.00
C SER A 58 18.83 7.70 -1.84
N VAL A 59 18.46 8.77 -2.54
CA VAL A 59 17.24 8.81 -3.38
C VAL A 59 17.15 7.63 -4.36
N PRO A 60 18.22 7.23 -5.09
CA PRO A 60 18.11 6.14 -6.05
C PRO A 60 17.76 4.80 -5.40
N ILE A 61 18.37 4.50 -4.24
CA ILE A 61 18.11 3.25 -3.52
C ILE A 61 16.74 3.28 -2.84
N MET A 62 16.35 4.42 -2.27
CA MET A 62 15.03 4.62 -1.68
C MET A 62 13.93 4.40 -2.71
N LEU A 63 14.06 4.98 -3.90
CA LEU A 63 13.09 4.81 -4.98
C LEU A 63 12.96 3.33 -5.36
N THR A 64 14.06 2.57 -5.45
CA THR A 64 14.00 1.12 -5.71
C THR A 64 13.29 0.36 -4.61
N VAL A 65 13.67 0.57 -3.35
CA VAL A 65 13.10 -0.17 -2.22
C VAL A 65 11.60 0.11 -2.09
N VAL A 66 11.18 1.38 -2.17
CA VAL A 66 9.77 1.76 -2.16
C VAL A 66 9.02 1.12 -3.34
N THR A 67 9.57 1.17 -4.56
CA THR A 67 8.92 0.52 -5.72
C THR A 67 8.70 -0.97 -5.50
N LEU A 68 9.68 -1.68 -4.93
CA LEU A 68 9.55 -3.12 -4.65
C LEU A 68 8.47 -3.41 -3.59
N LEU A 69 8.43 -2.60 -2.53
CA LEU A 69 7.41 -2.74 -1.48
C LEU A 69 6.00 -2.40 -2.00
N GLU A 70 5.88 -1.37 -2.84
CA GLU A 70 4.62 -0.99 -3.48
C GLU A 70 4.09 -2.10 -4.38
N LEU A 71 4.94 -2.66 -5.24
CA LEU A 71 4.54 -3.76 -6.11
C LEU A 71 4.21 -5.03 -5.34
N ALA A 72 5.03 -5.40 -4.34
CA ALA A 72 4.78 -6.58 -3.51
C ALA A 72 3.50 -6.43 -2.70
N GLY A 73 3.35 -5.31 -1.98
CA GLY A 73 2.15 -5.02 -1.20
C GLY A 73 0.90 -4.92 -2.07
N GLY A 74 0.99 -4.25 -3.21
CA GLY A 74 -0.11 -4.11 -4.16
C GLY A 74 -0.56 -5.45 -4.76
N LEU A 75 0.39 -6.27 -5.21
CA LEU A 75 0.10 -7.60 -5.77
C LEU A 75 -0.52 -8.53 -4.73
N LEU A 76 0.07 -8.60 -3.53
CA LEU A 76 -0.44 -9.45 -2.44
C LEU A 76 -1.82 -9.00 -1.96
N CYS A 77 -2.06 -7.68 -1.86
CA CYS A 77 -3.38 -7.16 -1.53
C CYS A 77 -4.41 -7.50 -2.60
N GLY A 78 -4.06 -7.40 -3.89
CA GLY A 78 -4.97 -7.71 -5.00
C GLY A 78 -5.33 -9.19 -5.07
N ILE A 79 -4.31 -10.07 -5.03
CA ILE A 79 -4.49 -11.53 -5.02
C ILE A 79 -5.23 -11.95 -3.75
N GLY A 80 -4.80 -11.45 -2.59
CA GLY A 80 -5.41 -11.76 -1.30
C GLY A 80 -6.88 -11.32 -1.21
N ALA A 81 -7.22 -10.15 -1.73
CA ALA A 81 -8.60 -9.67 -1.79
C ALA A 81 -9.50 -10.58 -2.64
N LEU A 82 -9.00 -11.07 -3.78
CA LEU A 82 -9.70 -12.07 -4.60
C LEU A 82 -9.87 -13.39 -3.85
N MET A 83 -8.79 -13.91 -3.24
CA MET A 83 -8.85 -15.15 -2.48
C MET A 83 -9.87 -15.08 -1.36
N VAL A 84 -9.86 -14.01 -0.57
CA VAL A 84 -10.83 -13.80 0.52
C VAL A 84 -12.27 -13.77 -0.01
N LEU A 85 -12.54 -13.13 -1.15
CA LEU A 85 -13.89 -13.13 -1.76
C LEU A 85 -14.38 -14.52 -2.16
N PHE A 86 -13.49 -15.39 -2.61
CA PHE A 86 -13.83 -16.77 -3.00
C PHE A 86 -13.82 -17.75 -1.81
N GLY A 87 -13.68 -17.25 -0.57
CA GLY A 87 -13.66 -18.08 0.63
C GLY A 87 -12.34 -18.83 0.83
N GLU A 88 -11.26 -18.37 0.19
CA GLU A 88 -9.93 -18.98 0.24
C GLU A 88 -9.05 -18.37 1.34
N CYS A 89 -7.80 -18.84 1.42
CA CYS A 89 -6.80 -18.44 2.41
C CYS A 89 -6.57 -16.92 2.48
N SER A 90 -6.77 -16.34 3.66
CA SER A 90 -6.69 -14.90 3.91
C SER A 90 -5.26 -14.39 4.22
N LEU A 91 -4.29 -15.30 4.36
CA LEU A 91 -2.89 -14.95 4.69
C LEU A 91 -2.24 -14.02 3.65
N TRP A 92 -2.57 -14.20 2.38
CA TRP A 92 -2.03 -13.36 1.30
C TRP A 92 -2.42 -11.89 1.47
N LEU A 93 -3.67 -11.63 1.84
CA LEU A 93 -4.16 -10.28 2.11
C LEU A 93 -3.49 -9.71 3.36
N MET A 94 -3.36 -10.50 4.44
CA MET A 94 -2.69 -10.07 5.66
C MET A 94 -1.22 -9.70 5.42
N TYR A 95 -0.48 -10.50 4.64
CA TYR A 95 0.90 -10.17 4.26
C TYR A 95 0.97 -8.94 3.37
N GLY A 96 0.06 -8.81 2.40
CA GLY A 96 -0.03 -7.62 1.56
C GLY A 96 -0.21 -6.35 2.38
N LEU A 97 -1.21 -6.33 3.26
CA LEU A 97 -1.48 -5.18 4.14
C LEU A 97 -0.30 -4.88 5.07
N THR A 98 0.39 -5.90 5.58
CA THR A 98 1.59 -5.72 6.42
C THR A 98 2.71 -5.03 5.64
N ILE A 99 3.01 -5.50 4.43
CA ILE A 99 4.03 -4.89 3.55
C ILE A 99 3.63 -3.46 3.17
N SER A 100 2.35 -3.22 2.85
CA SER A 100 1.80 -1.89 2.58
C SER A 100 1.99 -0.95 3.78
N GLY A 101 1.77 -1.43 5.00
CA GLY A 101 2.01 -0.66 6.23
C GLY A 101 3.48 -0.24 6.38
N VAL A 102 4.41 -1.16 6.14
CA VAL A 102 5.85 -0.87 6.13
C VAL A 102 6.19 0.18 5.06
N ASN A 103 5.63 0.03 3.85
CA ASN A 103 5.83 1.00 2.78
C ASN A 103 5.34 2.41 3.16
N PHE A 104 4.14 2.53 3.73
CA PHE A 104 3.60 3.82 4.17
C PHE A 104 4.41 4.45 5.31
N LEU A 105 4.95 3.65 6.23
CA LEU A 105 5.86 4.17 7.26
C LEU A 105 7.15 4.75 6.66
N MET A 106 7.73 4.07 5.66
CA MET A 106 8.91 4.57 4.95
C MET A 106 8.64 5.86 4.18
N LEU A 107 7.52 5.92 3.45
CA LEU A 107 7.08 7.11 2.74
C LEU A 107 6.84 8.27 3.71
N PHE A 108 6.09 8.02 4.80
CA PHE A 108 5.80 9.03 5.82
C PHE A 108 7.10 9.58 6.42
N PHE A 109 8.02 8.71 6.80
CA PHE A 109 9.33 9.12 7.30
C PHE A 109 10.07 10.04 6.32
N GLY A 110 10.11 9.67 5.03
CA GLY A 110 10.70 10.51 3.98
C GLY A 110 10.07 11.90 3.94
N GLN A 111 8.73 11.99 3.93
CA GLN A 111 8.02 13.28 3.93
C GLN A 111 8.33 14.11 5.17
N ARG A 112 8.44 13.49 6.36
CA ARG A 112 8.82 14.20 7.58
C ARG A 112 10.24 14.78 7.52
N ILE A 113 11.20 14.04 6.96
CA ILE A 113 12.58 14.52 6.77
C ILE A 113 12.64 15.67 5.75
N ALA A 114 11.87 15.58 4.66
CA ALA A 114 11.75 16.64 3.66
C ALA A 114 10.95 17.86 4.15
N LYS A 115 10.35 17.80 5.36
CA LYS A 115 9.42 18.79 5.91
C LYS A 115 8.17 19.02 5.04
N ASP A 116 7.78 18.00 4.27
CA ASP A 116 6.52 17.98 3.54
C ASP A 116 5.41 17.45 4.46
N TYR A 117 4.76 18.37 5.18
CA TYR A 117 3.71 18.04 6.14
C TYR A 117 2.40 17.65 5.44
N GLU A 118 2.12 18.24 4.27
CA GLU A 118 0.91 17.96 3.50
C GLU A 118 0.98 16.55 2.90
N GLY A 119 2.10 16.20 2.26
CA GLY A 119 2.36 14.85 1.77
C GLY A 119 2.34 13.81 2.90
N ALA A 120 2.91 14.13 4.06
CA ALA A 120 2.85 13.25 5.23
C ALA A 120 1.41 13.03 5.73
N ALA A 121 0.56 14.07 5.73
CA ALA A 121 -0.83 13.99 6.18
C ALA A 121 -1.68 13.10 5.27
N VAL A 122 -1.47 13.17 3.94
CA VAL A 122 -2.16 12.31 2.96
C VAL A 122 -1.91 10.82 3.23
N LEU A 123 -0.68 10.45 3.62
CA LEU A 123 -0.30 9.06 3.90
C LEU A 123 -1.00 8.47 5.13
N VAL A 124 -1.40 9.30 6.09
CA VAL A 124 -2.08 8.84 7.31
C VAL A 124 -3.39 8.14 6.98
N GLY A 125 -4.15 8.61 5.99
CA GLY A 125 -5.40 7.96 5.57
C GLY A 125 -5.20 6.54 5.05
N TYR A 126 -4.20 6.34 4.18
CA TYR A 126 -3.84 5.01 3.69
C TYR A 126 -3.35 4.10 4.81
N PHE A 127 -2.53 4.64 5.73
CA PHE A 127 -2.03 3.88 6.88
C PHE A 127 -3.17 3.44 7.81
N ILE A 128 -4.13 4.32 8.11
CA ILE A 128 -5.31 3.96 8.91
C ILE A 128 -6.10 2.83 8.23
N LEU A 129 -6.33 2.91 6.92
CA LEU A 129 -7.02 1.84 6.18
C LEU A 129 -6.28 0.50 6.27
N VAL A 130 -4.95 0.51 6.19
CA VAL A 130 -4.13 -0.70 6.37
C VAL A 130 -4.30 -1.26 7.78
N ILE A 131 -4.24 -0.44 8.83
CA ILE A 131 -4.40 -0.89 10.22
C ILE A 131 -5.82 -1.43 10.46
N LEU A 132 -6.85 -0.77 9.94
CA LEU A 132 -8.22 -1.26 10.01
C LEU A 132 -8.36 -2.61 9.29
N GLY A 133 -7.75 -2.75 8.12
CA GLY A 133 -7.68 -4.02 7.40
C GLY A 133 -7.02 -5.13 8.23
N LEU A 134 -5.87 -4.86 8.87
CA LEU A 134 -5.18 -5.82 9.73
C LEU A 134 -6.00 -6.20 10.98
N LEU A 135 -6.72 -5.25 11.57
CA LEU A 135 -7.59 -5.49 12.72
C LEU A 135 -8.72 -6.49 12.39
N THR A 136 -9.19 -6.54 11.14
CA THR A 136 -10.24 -7.50 10.75
C THR A 136 -9.83 -8.97 10.90
N PHE A 137 -8.53 -9.28 10.96
CA PHE A 137 -8.04 -10.65 11.14
C PHE A 137 -8.00 -11.10 12.61
N THR A 138 -8.30 -10.20 13.55
CA THR A 138 -8.25 -10.48 14.98
C THR A 138 -9.62 -10.50 15.66
N ILE A 139 -10.70 -10.31 14.88
CA ILE A 139 -12.07 -10.19 15.37
C ILE A 139 -12.95 -11.34 14.89
#